data_AF-A0A8C6UI07-F1
#
_entry.id   AF-A0A8C6UI07-F1
#
_cell.length_a   1.000
_cell.length_b   1.000
_cell.length_c   1.000
_cell.angle_alpha   90.00
_cell.angle_beta   90.00
_cell.angle_gamma   90.00
#
_symmetry.space_group_name_H-M   'P 1'
#
loop_
_entity.id
_entity.type
_entity.pdbx_description
1 polymer ?
#
loop_
_entity_poly.entity_id
_entity_poly.type
_entity_poly.pdbx_seq_one_letter_code
_entity_poly.pdbx_strand_id
1 'polypeptide(L)'
;MGTLGRVAVLGGGIGGLAAAHYLRKRAPGAKVLLLEGSERLGGWLWSNRRPDGAVFELGPRGVRPVGAVGRNTLNLVSAEEERDFNLRWFSLIRLIRLFGAVFLSLNYSQLLKLIQDELVCISE
;
A
#
# COMPACT_ATOMS: atom_id res chain seq x y z
N MET A 1 20.79 10.39 19.08
CA MET A 1 20.18 10.11 17.76
C MET A 1 19.25 8.92 17.93
N GLY A 2 17.94 9.14 17.92
CA GLY A 2 16.96 8.06 18.09
C GLY A 2 16.95 7.14 16.88
N THR A 3 16.86 5.84 17.11
CA THR A 3 16.70 4.83 16.05
C THR A 3 15.46 5.16 15.21
N LEU A 4 15.60 5.09 13.88
CA LEU A 4 14.48 5.21 12.95
C LEU A 4 13.44 4.13 13.29
N GLY A 5 12.29 4.55 13.81
CA GLY A 5 11.26 3.65 14.32
C GLY A 5 10.69 2.75 13.22
N ARG A 6 10.46 1.48 13.55
CA ARG A 6 9.68 0.56 12.71
C ARG A 6 8.25 0.54 13.24
N VAL A 7 7.28 0.70 12.35
CA VAL A 7 5.86 0.71 12.69
C VAL A 7 5.15 -0.33 11.85
N ALA A 8 4.46 -1.27 12.51
CA ALA A 8 3.55 -2.18 11.85
C ALA A 8 2.12 -1.64 11.96
N VAL A 9 1.39 -1.66 10.85
CA VAL A 9 -0.03 -1.34 10.75
C VAL A 9 -0.76 -2.65 10.43
N LEU A 10 -1.68 -3.05 11.30
CA LEU A 10 -2.46 -4.27 11.15
C LEU A 10 -3.84 -3.91 10.59
N GLY A 11 -4.16 -4.45 9.41
CA GLY A 11 -5.39 -4.20 8.65
C GLY A 11 -5.18 -3.21 7.50
N GLY A 12 -5.39 -3.68 6.28
CA GLY A 12 -5.39 -2.97 5.00
C GLY A 12 -6.73 -2.32 4.63
N GLY A 13 -7.61 -2.09 5.60
CA GLY A 13 -8.81 -1.26 5.43
C GLY A 13 -8.48 0.23 5.29
N ILE A 14 -9.48 1.07 4.98
CA ILE A 14 -9.28 2.52 4.76
C ILE A 14 -8.56 3.22 5.92
N GLY A 15 -8.82 2.82 7.17
CA GLY A 15 -8.15 3.37 8.35
C GLY A 15 -6.66 3.02 8.41
N GLY A 16 -6.29 1.77 8.14
CA GLY A 16 -4.89 1.33 8.13
C GLY A 16 -4.11 1.89 6.95
N LEU A 17 -4.73 1.96 5.77
CA LEU A 17 -4.16 2.64 4.61
C LEU A 17 -3.90 4.12 4.89
N ALA A 18 -4.87 4.83 5.49
CA ALA A 18 -4.70 6.22 5.90
C ALA A 18 -3.60 6.39 6.96
N ALA A 19 -3.53 5.49 7.95
CA ALA A 19 -2.48 5.52 8.97
C ALA A 19 -1.09 5.34 8.35
N ALA A 20 -0.93 4.36 7.46
CA ALA A 20 0.32 4.13 6.73
C ALA A 20 0.71 5.34 5.87
N HIS A 21 -0.25 5.95 5.17
CA HIS A 21 -0.04 7.17 4.39
C HIS A 21 0.49 8.31 5.27
N TYR A 22 -0.16 8.61 6.40
CA TYR A 22 0.27 9.69 7.28
C TYR A 22 1.59 9.41 8.00
N LEU A 23 1.86 8.17 8.38
CA LEU A 23 3.15 7.78 8.96
C LEU A 23 4.29 8.05 7.97
N ARG A 24 4.12 7.66 6.70
CA ARG A 24 5.11 7.94 5.65
C ARG A 24 5.31 9.43 5.41
N LYS A 25 4.23 10.22 5.43
CA LYS A 25 4.28 11.67 5.21
C LYS A 25 4.91 12.44 6.38
N ARG A 26 4.63 12.04 7.62
CA ARG A 26 5.05 12.76 8.83
C ARG A 26 6.36 12.25 9.42
N ALA A 27 6.74 11.00 9.13
CA ALA A 27 7.96 10.37 9.58
C ALA A 27 8.66 9.67 8.40
N PRO A 28 9.22 10.42 7.44
CA PRO A 28 9.81 9.85 6.22
C PRO A 28 10.98 8.89 6.49
N GLY A 29 11.60 8.94 7.67
CA GLY A 29 12.63 7.99 8.08
C GLY A 29 12.09 6.71 8.75
N ALA A 30 10.81 6.65 9.11
CA ALA A 30 10.23 5.46 9.73
C ALA A 30 9.96 4.37 8.68
N LYS A 31 10.26 3.12 9.01
CA LYS A 31 9.87 1.98 8.17
C LYS A 31 8.46 1.55 8.55
N VAL A 32 7.53 1.62 7.59
CA VAL A 32 6.13 1.26 7.79
C VAL A 32 5.84 -0.07 7.11
N LEU A 33 5.38 -1.05 7.88
CA LEU A 33 4.93 -2.36 7.40
C LEU A 33 3.40 -2.43 7.52
N LEU A 34 2.69 -2.70 6.42
CA LEU A 34 1.24 -2.90 6.42
C LEU A 34 0.94 -4.38 6.26
N LEU A 35 0.22 -4.97 7.20
CA LEU A 35 -0.18 -6.38 7.18
C LEU A 35 -1.69 -6.46 7.02
N GLU A 36 -2.17 -7.21 6.03
CA GLU A 36 -3.59 -7.45 5.78
C GLU A 36 -3.82 -8.96 5.70
N GLY A 37 -4.83 -9.45 6.44
CA GLY A 37 -5.10 -10.89 6.53
C GLY A 37 -5.91 -11.45 5.36
N SER A 38 -6.52 -10.60 4.55
CA SER A 38 -7.26 -11.01 3.35
C SER A 38 -6.46 -10.83 2.06
N GLU A 39 -6.99 -11.42 0.98
CA GLU A 39 -6.45 -11.31 -0.37
C GLU A 39 -6.55 -9.90 -0.98
N ARG A 40 -7.16 -8.93 -0.28
CA ARG A 40 -7.38 -7.58 -0.82
C ARG A 40 -7.26 -6.47 0.23
N LEU A 41 -6.87 -5.29 -0.26
CA LEU A 41 -6.97 -4.05 0.50
C LEU A 41 -8.39 -3.45 0.42
N GLY A 42 -8.64 -2.45 1.25
CA GLY A 42 -9.87 -1.65 1.26
C GLY A 42 -10.84 -2.01 2.38
N GLY A 43 -10.74 -3.21 2.97
CA GLY A 43 -11.66 -3.66 4.02
C GLY A 43 -13.11 -3.60 3.53
N TRP A 44 -14.00 -2.88 4.21
CA TRP A 44 -15.40 -2.74 3.76
C TRP A 44 -15.57 -1.97 2.45
N LEU A 45 -14.58 -1.21 1.98
CA LEU A 45 -14.64 -0.58 0.67
C LEU A 45 -14.47 -1.68 -0.39
N TRP A 46 -15.53 -1.95 -1.14
CA TRP A 46 -15.53 -2.97 -2.17
C TRP A 46 -16.54 -2.63 -3.26
N SER A 47 -16.07 -2.56 -4.49
CA SER A 47 -16.88 -2.37 -5.68
C SER A 47 -16.80 -3.60 -6.58
N ASN A 48 -17.95 -4.07 -7.08
CA ASN A 48 -18.04 -5.11 -8.09
C ASN A 48 -18.34 -4.45 -9.44
N ARG A 49 -17.45 -4.63 -10.41
CA ARG A 49 -17.61 -4.11 -11.79
C ARG A 49 -18.09 -5.24 -12.70
N ARG A 50 -19.23 -5.05 -13.34
CA ARG A 50 -19.80 -6.00 -14.31
C ARG A 50 -19.22 -5.78 -15.71
N PRO A 51 -19.30 -6.80 -16.60
CA PRO A 51 -18.82 -6.69 -17.99
C PRO A 51 -19.51 -5.59 -18.82
N ASP A 52 -20.73 -5.21 -18.46
CA ASP A 52 -21.50 -4.11 -19.06
C ASP A 52 -21.01 -2.71 -18.59
N GLY A 53 -19.99 -2.66 -17.74
CA GLY A 53 -19.43 -1.44 -17.18
C GLY A 53 -20.11 -0.94 -15.91
N ALA A 54 -21.22 -1.57 -15.48
CA ALA A 54 -21.92 -1.18 -14.26
C ALA A 54 -21.05 -1.45 -13.01
N VAL A 55 -21.10 -0.53 -12.04
CA VAL A 55 -20.38 -0.64 -10.77
C VAL A 55 -21.38 -0.76 -9.62
N PHE A 56 -21.22 -1.81 -8.83
CA PHE A 56 -22.00 -2.08 -7.63
C PHE A 56 -21.12 -1.93 -6.41
N GLU A 57 -21.35 -0.89 -5.63
CA GLU A 57 -20.71 -0.74 -4.33
C GLU A 57 -21.32 -1.72 -3.32
N LEU A 58 -20.49 -2.62 -2.81
CA LEU A 58 -20.81 -3.61 -1.79
C LEU A 58 -20.53 -3.10 -0.37
N GLY A 59 -20.01 -1.87 -0.27
CA GLY A 59 -19.68 -1.17 0.97
C GLY A 59 -20.21 0.26 1.02
N PRO A 60 -19.47 1.20 1.63
CA PRO A 60 -19.83 2.63 1.63
C PRO A 60 -19.94 3.19 0.21
N ARG A 61 -20.97 3.98 -0.08
CA ARG A 61 -21.27 4.50 -1.43
C ARG A 61 -21.03 5.99 -1.61
N GLY A 62 -20.42 6.63 -0.62
CA GLY A 62 -20.17 8.06 -0.68
C GLY A 62 -19.49 8.58 0.58
N VAL A 63 -18.86 9.74 0.41
CA VAL A 63 -18.23 10.51 1.48
C VAL A 63 -18.86 11.89 1.48
N ARG A 64 -19.17 12.44 2.65
CA ARG A 64 -19.62 13.82 2.78
C ARG A 64 -18.39 14.73 2.94
N PRO A 65 -18.09 15.63 1.99
CA PRO A 65 -16.87 16.44 2.01
C PRO A 65 -16.93 17.65 2.97
N VAL A 66 -17.87 17.67 3.91
CA VAL A 66 -18.12 18.82 4.79
C VAL A 66 -17.29 18.73 6.07
N GLY A 67 -16.79 19.88 6.52
CA GLY A 67 -16.05 19.99 7.79
C GLY A 67 -14.58 19.59 7.67
N ALA A 68 -13.89 19.54 8.81
CA ALA A 68 -12.48 19.16 8.85
C ALA A 68 -12.24 17.71 8.40
N VAL A 69 -13.10 16.79 8.84
CA VAL A 69 -13.01 15.36 8.49
C VAL A 69 -13.24 15.14 6.99
N GLY A 70 -14.31 15.70 6.42
CA GLY A 70 -14.61 15.54 4.99
C GLY A 70 -13.55 16.13 4.07
N ARG A 71 -13.01 17.31 4.43
CA ARG A 71 -11.86 17.90 3.71
C ARG A 71 -10.60 17.05 3.82
N ASN A 72 -10.35 16.46 4.99
CA ASN A 72 -9.22 15.56 5.15
C ASN A 72 -9.32 14.33 4.25
N THR A 73 -10.53 13.76 4.11
CA THR A 73 -10.78 12.67 3.17
C THR A 73 -10.58 13.10 1.72
N LEU A 74 -11.05 14.29 1.32
CA LEU A 74 -10.77 14.82 -0.02
C LEU A 74 -9.27 15.00 -0.27
N ASN A 75 -8.52 15.52 0.70
CA ASN A 75 -7.08 15.69 0.59
C ASN A 75 -6.34 14.36 0.39
N LEU A 76 -6.85 13.26 0.96
CA LEU A 76 -6.28 11.93 0.74
C LEU A 76 -6.51 11.46 -0.71
N VAL A 77 -7.72 11.64 -1.24
CA VAL A 77 -8.05 11.26 -2.63
C VAL A 77 -7.25 12.09 -3.64
N SER A 78 -7.13 13.39 -3.41
CA SER A 78 -6.35 14.27 -4.30
C SER A 78 -4.84 14.06 -4.20
N ALA A 79 -4.33 13.57 -3.06
CA ALA A 79 -2.92 13.27 -2.89
C ALA A 79 -2.49 11.96 -3.59
N GLU A 80 -3.43 11.06 -3.91
CA GLU A 80 -3.15 9.83 -4.68
C GLU A 80 -2.88 10.09 -6.16
N GLU A 81 -3.11 11.31 -6.65
CA GLU A 81 -2.78 11.74 -8.02
C GLU A 81 -1.27 12.04 -8.20
N GLU A 82 -0.50 12.14 -7.12
CA GLU A 82 0.97 12.16 -7.15
C GLU A 82 1.53 10.74 -7.00
N ARG A 83 1.81 10.14 -8.16
CA ARG A 83 2.81 9.09 -8.52
C ARG A 83 3.47 8.26 -7.40
N ASP A 84 3.74 7.00 -7.74
CA ASP A 84 4.63 6.03 -7.05
C ASP A 84 4.03 5.06 -6.02
N PHE A 85 2.95 4.35 -6.40
CA PHE A 85 2.66 3.05 -5.77
C PHE A 85 2.88 1.85 -6.72
N ASN A 86 2.62 2.00 -8.02
CA ASN A 86 2.68 0.89 -8.98
C ASN A 86 3.98 0.75 -9.79
N LEU A 87 4.77 1.81 -9.99
CA LEU A 87 5.89 1.77 -10.95
C LEU A 87 7.16 1.07 -10.42
N ARG A 88 7.34 1.00 -9.09
CA ARG A 88 8.51 0.35 -8.48
C ARG A 88 8.32 -1.16 -8.28
N TRP A 89 7.16 -1.57 -7.80
CA TRP A 89 6.80 -2.96 -7.53
C TRP A 89 6.70 -3.84 -8.78
N PHE A 90 6.04 -3.35 -9.84
CA PHE A 90 5.99 -4.08 -11.10
C PHE A 90 7.34 -4.11 -11.82
N SER A 91 8.16 -3.06 -11.68
CA SER A 91 9.51 -3.06 -12.26
C SER A 91 10.43 -4.08 -11.59
N LEU A 92 10.34 -4.27 -10.27
CA LEU A 92 11.16 -5.26 -9.54
C LEU A 92 10.80 -6.71 -9.92
N ILE A 93 9.51 -7.05 -10.00
CA ILE A 93 9.06 -8.40 -10.43
C ILE A 93 9.38 -8.64 -11.91
N ARG A 94 9.26 -7.60 -12.76
CA ARG A 94 9.64 -7.68 -14.18
C ARG A 94 11.16 -7.76 -14.36
N LEU A 95 11.96 -7.13 -13.49
CA LEU A 95 13.42 -7.29 -13.43
C LEU A 95 13.78 -8.72 -13.00
N ILE A 96 13.15 -9.26 -11.96
CA ILE A 96 13.39 -10.64 -11.49
C ILE A 96 13.01 -11.66 -12.57
N ARG A 97 11.94 -11.40 -13.35
CA ARG A 97 11.55 -12.25 -14.49
C ARG A 97 12.42 -12.05 -15.75
N LEU A 98 12.94 -10.84 -16.03
CA LEU A 98 13.88 -10.61 -17.14
C LEU A 98 15.31 -11.09 -16.83
N PHE A 99 15.73 -11.04 -15.57
CA PHE A 99 17.03 -11.52 -15.09
C PHE A 99 17.00 -12.96 -14.57
N GLY A 100 15.97 -13.74 -14.94
CA GLY A 100 15.84 -15.16 -14.63
C GLY A 100 16.97 -16.07 -15.17
N ALA A 101 18.07 -15.51 -15.68
CA ALA A 101 19.24 -16.26 -16.13
C ALA A 101 20.58 -15.77 -15.51
N VAL A 102 20.61 -14.78 -14.60
CA VAL A 102 21.88 -14.31 -14.01
C VAL A 102 21.72 -13.97 -12.53
N PHE A 103 21.43 -14.94 -11.66
CA PHE A 103 21.59 -14.75 -10.21
C PHE A 103 21.86 -16.07 -9.47
N LEU A 104 23.11 -16.54 -9.55
CA LEU A 104 23.62 -17.64 -8.72
C LEU A 104 24.42 -17.15 -7.50
N SER A 105 24.35 -15.87 -7.13
CA SER A 105 25.25 -15.29 -6.11
C SER A 105 24.59 -14.51 -4.96
N LEU A 106 23.26 -14.40 -4.88
CA LEU A 106 22.61 -13.84 -3.69
C LEU A 106 22.03 -14.97 -2.84
N ASN A 107 22.50 -15.03 -1.60
CA ASN A 107 21.93 -15.86 -0.55
C ASN A 107 20.53 -15.32 -0.19
N TYR A 108 19.59 -16.23 0.16
CA TYR A 108 18.21 -15.92 0.57
C TYR A 108 18.08 -14.76 1.57
N SER A 109 19.01 -14.62 2.52
CA SER A 109 19.07 -13.54 3.50
C SER A 109 19.34 -12.15 2.91
N GLN A 110 20.05 -12.05 1.78
CA GLN A 110 20.25 -10.77 1.07
C GLN A 110 19.01 -10.39 0.26
N LEU A 111 18.31 -11.38 -0.31
CA LEU A 111 17.02 -11.18 -0.97
C LEU A 111 15.96 -10.68 0.04
N LEU A 112 15.92 -11.28 1.23
CA LEU A 112 15.03 -10.84 2.32
C LEU A 112 15.33 -9.43 2.81
N LYS A 113 16.62 -9.02 2.87
CA LYS A 113 16.99 -7.63 3.21
C LYS A 113 16.51 -6.63 2.16
N LEU A 114 16.59 -6.99 0.87
CA LEU A 114 16.10 -6.16 -0.23
C LEU A 114 14.57 -6.00 -0.19
N ILE A 115 13.86 -7.06 0.20
CA ILE A 115 12.40 -7.08 0.36
C ILE A 115 11.97 -6.27 1.59
N GLN A 116 12.70 -6.33 2.71
CA GLN A 116 12.36 -5.63 3.96
C GLN A 116 12.48 -4.09 3.91
N ASP A 117 13.11 -3.54 2.87
CA ASP A 117 13.31 -2.10 2.73
C ASP A 117 12.22 -1.40 1.90
N GLU A 118 11.37 -2.15 1.19
CA GLU A 118 10.20 -1.64 0.50
C GLU A 118 8.92 -2.23 1.10
N LEU A 119 7.85 -1.44 1.09
CA LEU A 119 6.57 -1.68 1.74
C LEU A 119 6.00 -3.08 1.42
N VAL A 120 6.29 -4.09 2.25
CA VAL A 120 5.85 -5.47 2.00
C VAL A 120 4.40 -5.61 2.44
N CYS A 121 3.49 -5.62 1.49
CA CYS A 121 2.14 -6.13 1.70
C CYS A 121 2.23 -7.66 1.63
N ILE A 122 2.29 -8.34 2.77
CA ILE A 122 2.21 -9.80 2.84
C ILE A 122 0.71 -10.13 2.98
N SER A 123 0.08 -10.52 1.87
CA SER A 123 -1.13 -11.35 1.91
C SER A 123 -0.66 -12.80 1.79
N GLU A 124 -1.09 -13.67 2.70
CA GLU A 124 -0.89 -15.13 2.55
C GLU A 124 -1.66 -15.69 1.36
#